data_AF-A0A8C5QEP8-F1
#
_entry.id   AF-A0A8C5QEP8-F1
#
_cell.length_a   1.000
_cell.length_b   1.000
_cell.length_c   1.000
_cell.angle_alpha   90.00
_cell.angle_beta   90.00
_cell.angle_gamma   90.00
#
_symmetry.space_group_name_H-M   'P 1'
#
loop_
_entity.id
_entity.type
_entity.pdbx_description
1 polymer ?
#
loop_
_entity_poly.entity_id
_entity_poly.type
_entity_poly.pdbx_seq_one_letter_code
_entity_poly.pdbx_strand_id
1 'polypeptide(L)' 'MCILCVPPGSECQHQALCEGCQRPISDRFLMRVNESSWHEECLQCTVCQQPLTTSCYFRDRKLFCKQDYQQ' A
#
# COMPACT_ATOMS: atom_id res chain seq x y z
N MET A 1 -11.16 10.76 2.78
CA MET A 1 -10.07 9.78 2.93
C MET A 1 -10.63 8.41 2.60
N CYS A 2 -10.16 7.77 1.53
CA CYS A 2 -10.79 6.57 0.99
C CYS A 2 -10.21 5.31 1.65
N ILE A 3 -10.45 5.17 2.97
CA ILE A 3 -10.26 3.88 3.64
C ILE A 3 -11.43 3.01 3.19
N LEU A 4 -11.15 2.05 2.31
CA LEU A 4 -12.14 1.08 1.86
C LEU A 4 -12.28 0.00 2.93
N CYS A 5 -13.34 0.09 3.73
CA CYS A 5 -13.74 -1.01 4.61
C CYS A 5 -14.29 -2.15 3.74
N VAL A 6 -13.58 -3.28 3.67
CA VAL A 6 -14.08 -4.51 3.02
C VAL A 6 -15.05 -5.21 4.00
N PRO A 7 -16.35 -5.39 3.66
CA PRO A 7 -17.27 -6.16 4.49
C PRO A 7 -16.96 -7.67 4.39
N PRO A 8 -17.00 -8.43 5.49
CA PRO A 8 -16.80 -9.87 5.46
C PRO A 8 -18.13 -10.55 5.07
N GLY A 9 -18.27 -10.96 3.82
CA GLY A 9 -19.44 -11.75 3.42
C GLY A 9 -19.63 -11.92 1.92
N SER A 10 -19.24 -13.09 1.43
CA SER A 10 -19.69 -13.74 0.18
C SER A 10 -18.98 -13.34 -1.13
N GLU A 11 -18.63 -14.39 -1.88
CA GLU A 11 -17.59 -14.47 -2.91
C GLU A 11 -17.93 -13.78 -4.24
N CYS A 12 -17.00 -12.96 -4.76
CA CYS A 12 -16.47 -12.96 -6.13
C CYS A 12 -15.54 -11.74 -6.39
N GLN A 13 -14.24 -11.94 -6.12
CA GLN A 13 -13.12 -11.51 -6.98
C GLN A 13 -12.77 -10.02 -7.16
N HIS A 14 -12.43 -9.31 -6.08
CA HIS A 14 -11.60 -8.09 -6.18
C HIS A 14 -10.60 -7.96 -5.02
N GLN A 15 -10.01 -9.08 -4.57
CA GLN A 15 -9.02 -9.05 -3.50
C GLN A 15 -7.85 -8.17 -3.93
N ALA A 16 -7.68 -7.04 -3.25
CA ALA A 16 -6.66 -6.06 -3.56
C ALA A 16 -5.29 -6.73 -3.41
N LEU A 17 -4.52 -6.84 -4.49
CA LEU A 17 -3.18 -7.44 -4.45
C LEU A 17 -2.17 -6.39 -4.00
N CYS A 18 -1.42 -6.72 -2.96
CA CYS A 18 -0.29 -5.93 -2.48
C CYS A 18 0.80 -5.90 -3.54
N GLU A 19 1.10 -4.73 -4.12
CA GLU A 19 2.15 -4.67 -5.14
C GLU A 19 3.55 -4.99 -4.57
N GLY A 20 3.81 -4.65 -3.30
CA GLY A 20 5.12 -4.89 -2.68
C GLY A 20 5.41 -6.36 -2.38
N CYS A 21 4.38 -7.12 -2.05
CA CYS A 21 4.50 -8.49 -1.58
C CYS A 21 3.80 -9.51 -2.48
N GLN A 22 3.10 -9.03 -3.53
CA GLN A 22 2.35 -9.82 -4.51
C GLN A 22 1.38 -10.81 -3.86
N ARG A 23 0.85 -10.45 -2.69
CA ARG A 23 -0.12 -11.26 -1.92
C ARG A 23 -1.47 -10.57 -1.86
N PRO A 24 -2.57 -11.33 -1.83
CA PRO A 24 -3.89 -10.75 -1.61
C PRO A 24 -3.94 -10.09 -0.23
N ILE A 25 -4.46 -8.87 -0.20
CA ILE A 25 -4.71 -8.11 1.02
C ILE A 25 -6.02 -8.62 1.62
N SER A 26 -5.90 -9.46 2.63
CA SER A 26 -7.02 -9.91 3.48
C SER A 26 -7.20 -9.03 4.71
N ASP A 27 -6.44 -7.95 4.81
CA ASP A 27 -6.48 -7.04 5.95
C ASP A 27 -7.78 -6.21 5.95
N ARG A 28 -8.19 -5.78 7.15
CA ARG A 28 -9.32 -4.88 7.33
C ARG A 28 -9.02 -3.50 6.73
N PHE A 29 -7.75 -3.12 6.67
CA PHE A 29 -7.31 -1.84 6.15
C PHE A 29 -6.25 -2.03 5.06
N LEU A 30 -6.40 -1.31 3.96
CA LEU A 30 -5.44 -1.30 2.86
C LEU A 30 -5.17 0.12 2.42
N MET A 31 -3.93 0.36 2.02
CA MET A 31 -3.48 1.62 1.46
C MET A 31 -3.57 1.53 -0.06
N ARG A 32 -4.26 2.48 -0.70
CA ARG A 32 -4.29 2.59 -2.17
C ARG A 32 -3.42 3.75 -2.61
N VAL A 33 -2.37 3.46 -3.37
CA VAL A 33 -1.41 4.44 -3.90
C VAL A 33 -1.32 4.30 -5.41
N ASN A 34 -1.64 5.37 -6.13
CA ASN A 34 -1.53 5.45 -7.59
C ASN A 34 -2.15 4.25 -8.33
N GLU A 35 -3.36 3.84 -7.90
CA GLU A 35 -4.15 2.70 -8.40
C GLU A 35 -3.74 1.32 -7.89
N SER A 36 -2.59 1.22 -7.25
CA SER A 36 -2.11 -0.02 -6.64
C SER A 36 -2.50 -0.13 -5.17
N SER A 37 -2.66 -1.36 -4.71
CA SER A 37 -2.98 -1.63 -3.31
C SER A 37 -1.75 -2.14 -2.57
N TRP A 38 -1.62 -1.74 -1.32
CA TRP A 38 -0.49 -2.05 -0.46
C TRP A 38 -1.00 -2.34 0.94
N HIS A 39 -0.37 -3.30 1.62
CA HIS A 39 -0.59 -3.45 3.06
C HIS A 39 -0.04 -2.23 3.79
N GLU A 40 -0.61 -1.94 4.96
CA GLU A 40 -0.09 -0.97 5.90
C GLU A 40 1.37 -1.24 6.28
N GLU A 41 1.74 -2.51 6.50
CA GLU A 41 3.12 -2.92 6.77
C GLU A 41 4.02 -2.89 5.52
N CYS A 42 3.46 -3.14 4.33
CA CYS A 42 4.25 -3.14 3.09
C CYS A 42 4.49 -1.73 2.55
N LEU A 43 3.71 -0.75 2.99
CA LEU A 43 3.82 0.64 2.57
C LEU A 43 4.99 1.35 3.29
N GLN A 44 6.22 0.89 3.06
CA GLN A 44 7.42 1.41 3.71
C GLN A 44 8.47 1.85 2.68
N CYS A 45 9.32 2.80 3.06
CA CYS A 45 10.40 3.27 2.20
C CYS A 45 11.36 2.12 1.87
N THR A 46 11.73 1.96 0.61
CA THR A 46 12.69 0.92 0.21
C THR A 46 14.09 1.19 0.76
N VAL A 47 14.41 2.45 1.05
CA VAL A 47 15.73 2.88 1.56
C VAL A 47 15.79 2.83 3.08
N CYS A 48 14.91 3.58 3.75
CA CYS A 48 14.93 3.70 5.20
C CYS A 48 13.98 2.75 5.94
N GLN A 49 13.19 1.94 5.23
CA GLN A 49 12.18 1.02 5.77
C GLN A 49 11.17 1.66 6.73
N GLN A 50 11.03 2.98 6.73
CA GLN A 50 10.04 3.67 7.54
C GLN A 50 8.65 3.58 6.90
N PRO A 51 7.60 3.33 7.70
CA PRO A 51 6.23 3.29 7.22
C PRO A 51 5.80 4.66 6.67
N LEU A 52 5.26 4.67 5.46
CA LEU A 52 4.89 5.87 4.72
C LEU A 52 3.41 6.24 4.92
N THR A 53 2.96 6.23 6.17
CA THR A 53 1.57 6.53 6.56
C THR A 53 1.17 8.00 6.29
N THR A 54 2.13 8.93 6.37
CA THR A 54 1.87 10.38 6.22
C THR A 54 2.28 10.93 4.85
N SER A 55 3.33 10.38 4.24
CA SER A 55 3.87 10.88 2.97
C SER A 55 4.55 9.74 2.22
N CYS A 56 3.85 9.18 1.23
CA CYS A 56 4.39 8.14 0.35
C CYS A 56 4.63 8.69 -1.05
N TYR A 57 5.78 8.36 -1.63
CA TYR A 57 6.10 8.67 -3.02
C TYR A 57 6.33 7.37 -3.77
N PHE A 58 5.59 7.19 -4.86
CA PHE A 58 5.70 6.02 -5.70
C PHE A 58 6.51 6.36 -6.95
N ARG A 59 7.64 5.69 -7.15
CA ARG A 59 8.51 5.87 -8.32
C ARG A 59 9.09 4.54 -8.75
N ASP A 60 8.94 4.19 -10.03
CA ASP A 60 9.52 2.97 -10.60
C ASP A 60 9.13 1.67 -9.85
N ARG A 61 7.86 1.55 -9.44
CA ARG A 61 7.35 0.45 -8.59
C ARG A 61 8.00 0.32 -7.22
N LYS A 62 8.67 1.38 -6.75
CA LYS A 62 9.26 1.46 -5.41
C LYS A 62 8.68 2.62 -4.63
N LEU A 63 8.60 2.41 -3.32
CA LEU A 63 8.13 3.40 -2.37
C LEU A 63 9.30 4.13 -1.74
N PHE A 64 9.20 5.47 -1.71
CA PHE A 64 10.19 6.35 -1.14
C PHE A 64 9.53 7.30 -0.13
N CYS A 65 10.28 7.65 0.91
CA CYS A 65 9.88 8.70 1.83
C CYS A 65 10.12 10.07 1.19
N LYS A 66 9.52 11.13 1.75
CA LYS A 66 9.73 12.51 1.28
C LYS A 66 11.20 12.86 1.17
N GLN A 67 12.01 12.44 2.13
CA GLN A 67 13.43 12.76 2.19
C GLN A 67 14.22 12.10 1.06
N ASP A 68 14.11 10.77 0.89
CA ASP A 68 14.76 10.03 -0.20
C ASP A 68 14.24 10.43 -1.59
N TYR A 69 12.96 10.81 -1.69
CA TYR A 69 12.39 11.24 -2.96
C TYR A 69 12.91 12.62 -3.41
N GLN A 70 13.23 13.51 -2.47
CA GLN A 70 13.75 14.86 -2.74
C GLN A 70 15.27 14.94 -2.78
N GLN A 71 15.97 13.81 -2.63
CA GLN A 71 17.42 13.69 -2.62
C GLN A 71 18.01 13.50 -4.01
#